data_AF-A0A1I4JDJ2-F1
#
_entry.id   AF-A0A1I4JDJ2-F1
#
_cell.length_a   1.000
_cell.length_b   1.000
_cell.length_c   1.000
_cell.angle_alpha   90.00
_cell.angle_beta   90.00
_cell.angle_gamma   90.00
#
_symmetry.space_group_name_H-M   'P 1'
#
loop_
_entity.id
_entity.type
_entity.pdbx_description
1 polymer ?
#
loop_
_entity_poly.entity_id
_entity_poly.type
_entity_poly.pdbx_seq_one_letter_code
_entity_poly.pdbx_strand_id
1 'polypeptide(L)' 'MENSRTPLTSSEEAALDHLEQYFDAADDDKTPTREDAVAHLLDQGNERADARAHIEQLLLKGYLYEVEDELRLPSRL' A
#
# COMPACT_ATOMS: atom_id res chain seq x y z
N MET A 1 18.41 2.49 -16.04
CA MET A 1 17.23 3.38 -16.05
C MET A 1 16.54 3.13 -14.73
N GLU A 2 16.79 3.96 -13.72
CA GLU A 2 16.04 3.89 -12.47
C GLU A 2 14.59 4.25 -12.81
N ASN A 3 13.67 3.33 -12.54
CA ASN A 3 12.25 3.47 -12.83
C ASN A 3 11.78 4.83 -12.27
N SER A 4 11.42 5.75 -13.16
CA SER A 4 10.91 7.09 -12.82
C SER A 4 9.47 6.96 -12.30
N ARG A 5 9.31 6.26 -11.18
CA ARG A 5 8.07 6.29 -10.43
C ARG A 5 7.89 7.66 -9.80
N THR A 6 6.65 8.10 -9.71
CA THR A 6 6.30 9.38 -9.09
C THR A 6 6.85 9.42 -7.67
N PRO A 7 7.62 10.45 -7.28
CA PRO A 7 8.22 10.48 -5.95
C PRO A 7 7.17 10.40 -4.85
N LEU A 8 7.49 9.64 -3.81
CA LEU A 8 6.70 9.52 -2.60
C LEU A 8 7.17 10.55 -1.57
N THR A 9 6.24 11.00 -0.73
CA THR A 9 6.55 11.74 0.49
C THR A 9 7.03 10.77 1.57
N SER A 10 7.73 11.24 2.61
CA SER A 10 8.15 10.37 3.73
C SER A 10 7.00 9.59 4.36
N SER A 11 5.82 10.19 4.48
CA SER A 11 4.65 9.51 5.04
C SER A 11 4.09 8.44 4.11
N GLU A 12 4.06 8.69 2.79
CA GLU A 12 3.65 7.68 1.80
C GLU A 12 4.65 6.53 1.71
N GLU A 13 5.95 6.83 1.84
CA GLU A 13 7.01 5.83 1.82
C GLU A 13 6.97 4.95 3.08
N ALA A 14 6.76 5.54 4.26
CA ALA A 14 6.51 4.79 5.49
C ALA A 14 5.25 3.93 5.39
N ALA A 15 4.14 4.48 4.88
CA ALA A 15 2.92 3.72 4.66
C ALA A 15 3.14 2.55 3.68
N LEU A 16 3.88 2.76 2.60
CA LEU A 16 4.22 1.70 1.66
C LEU A 16 5.08 0.61 2.32
N ASP A 17 6.09 0.97 3.09
CA ASP A 17 6.96 0.00 3.79
C ASP A 17 6.16 -0.89 4.76
N HIS A 18 5.22 -0.29 5.52
CA HIS A 18 4.29 -1.05 6.35
C HIS A 18 3.40 -2.00 5.53
N LEU A 19 2.90 -1.55 4.38
CA LEU A 19 2.09 -2.39 3.51
C LEU A 19 2.90 -3.52 2.88
N GLU A 20 4.16 -3.28 2.48
CA GLU A 20 5.05 -4.34 1.98
C GLU A 20 5.25 -5.42 3.04
N GLN A 21 5.52 -5.03 4.29
CA GLN A 21 5.63 -5.98 5.40
C GLN A 21 4.32 -6.72 5.69
N TYR A 22 3.18 -6.04 5.59
CA TYR A 22 1.87 -6.64 5.78
C TYR A 22 1.55 -7.68 4.69
N PHE A 23 1.90 -7.39 3.44
CA PHE A 23 1.65 -8.28 2.31
C PHE A 23 2.60 -9.47 2.30
N ASP A 24 3.86 -9.27 2.68
CA ASP A 24 4.83 -10.36 2.88
C ASP A 24 4.44 -11.28 4.05
N ALA A 25 3.75 -10.75 5.06
CA ALA A 25 3.26 -11.51 6.21
C ALA A 25 1.88 -12.16 5.97
N ALA A 26 1.13 -11.73 4.95
CA ALA A 26 -0.13 -12.34 4.58
C ALA A 26 0.16 -13.67 3.86
N ASP A 27 -0.33 -14.78 4.42
CA ASP A 27 -0.31 -16.08 3.74
C ASP A 27 -0.98 -15.96 2.35
N ASP A 28 -0.37 -16.61 1.34
CA ASP A 28 -0.75 -16.59 -0.10
C ASP A 28 -2.25 -16.82 -0.38
N ASP A 29 -2.99 -17.40 0.57
CA ASP A 29 -4.41 -17.69 0.45
C ASP A 29 -5.33 -16.45 0.52
N LYS A 30 -4.85 -15.30 1.02
CA LYS A 30 -5.66 -14.07 1.10
C LYS A 30 -4.88 -12.81 0.79
N THR A 31 -5.12 -12.28 -0.39
CA THR A 31 -4.68 -10.94 -0.75
C THR A 31 -5.47 -9.90 0.05
N PRO A 32 -4.83 -8.94 0.72
CA PRO A 32 -5.54 -7.94 1.51
C PRO A 32 -6.39 -7.01 0.63
N THR A 33 -7.56 -6.63 1.13
CA THR A 33 -8.40 -5.63 0.45
C THR A 33 -7.94 -4.22 0.76
N ARG A 34 -8.53 -3.25 0.06
CA ARG A 34 -8.34 -1.82 0.37
C ARG A 34 -8.67 -1.47 1.81
N GLU A 35 -9.73 -2.05 2.37
CA GLU A 35 -10.14 -1.78 3.75
C GLU A 35 -9.16 -2.39 4.76
N ASP A 36 -8.62 -3.58 4.46
CA ASP A 36 -7.61 -4.23 5.31
C ASP A 36 -6.32 -3.41 5.36
N ALA A 37 -5.88 -2.89 4.22
CA ALA A 37 -4.70 -2.03 4.14
C ALA A 37 -4.88 -0.72 4.91
N VAL A 38 -6.07 -0.10 4.83
CA VAL A 38 -6.40 1.09 5.65
C VAL A 38 -6.43 0.75 7.14
N ALA A 39 -7.01 -0.40 7.51
CA ALA A 39 -7.03 -0.88 8.90
C ALA A 39 -5.62 -1.15 9.44
N HIS A 40 -4.72 -1.70 8.61
CA HIS A 40 -3.33 -1.91 8.96
C HIS A 40 -2.62 -0.57 9.27
N LEU A 41 -2.76 0.43 8.39
CA LEU A 41 -2.15 1.75 8.60
C LEU A 41 -2.70 2.46 9.86
N LEU A 42 -3.99 2.27 10.16
CA LEU A 42 -4.61 2.74 11.40
C LEU A 42 -3.94 2.12 12.65
N ASP A 43 -3.64 0.81 12.61
CA ASP A 43 -2.97 0.11 13.70
C ASP A 43 -1.52 0.60 13.91
N GLN A 44 -0.87 1.06 12.82
CA GLN A 44 0.43 1.74 12.86
C GLN A 44 0.36 3.19 13.36
N GLY A 45 -0.84 3.67 13.76
CA GLY A 45 -1.03 5.01 14.33
C GLY A 45 -1.32 6.12 13.33
N ASN A 46 -1.60 5.80 12.07
CA ASN A 46 -2.05 6.80 11.09
C ASN A 46 -3.50 7.21 11.36
N GLU A 47 -3.84 8.48 11.09
CA GLU A 47 -5.23 8.90 11.11
C GLU A 47 -6.01 8.25 9.95
N ARG A 48 -7.31 7.99 10.14
CA ARG A 48 -8.14 7.34 9.10
C ARG A 48 -8.13 8.09 7.76
N ALA A 49 -8.13 9.42 7.82
CA ALA A 49 -8.09 10.27 6.64
C ALA A 49 -6.75 10.11 5.90
N ASP A 50 -5.64 10.15 6.64
CA ASP A 50 -4.29 10.01 6.10
C ASP A 50 -4.04 8.61 5.56
N ALA A 51 -4.41 7.56 6.31
CA ALA A 51 -4.31 6.18 5.86
C ALA A 51 -5.03 5.97 4.51
N ARG A 52 -6.25 6.50 4.38
CA ARG A 52 -7.00 6.43 3.12
C ARG A 52 -6.32 7.23 2.01
N ALA A 53 -5.84 8.43 2.31
CA ALA A 53 -5.13 9.28 1.35
C ALA A 53 -3.83 8.62 0.87
N HIS A 54 -3.06 8.01 1.76
CA HIS A 54 -1.83 7.29 1.41
C HIS A 54 -2.13 6.11 0.47
N ILE A 55 -3.13 5.28 0.77
CA ILE A 55 -3.55 4.19 -0.12
C ILE A 55 -3.98 4.72 -1.50
N GLU A 56 -4.76 5.80 -1.54
CA GLU A 56 -5.18 6.43 -2.81
C GLU A 56 -3.98 6.96 -3.60
N GLN A 57 -3.03 7.63 -2.95
CA GLN A 57 -1.82 8.14 -3.60
C GLN A 57 -0.94 7.01 -4.12
N LEU A 58 -0.77 5.93 -3.35
CA LEU A 58 0.02 4.77 -3.77
C LEU A 58 -0.61 4.06 -4.98
N LEU A 59 -1.94 3.95 -5.03
CA LEU A 59 -2.67 3.48 -6.21
C LEU A 59 -2.46 4.41 -7.43
N LEU A 60 -2.66 5.72 -7.25
CA LEU A 60 -2.51 6.72 -8.30
C LEU A 60 -1.09 6.76 -8.89
N LYS A 61 -0.09 6.54 -8.03
CA LYS A 61 1.32 6.54 -8.40
C LYS A 61 1.82 5.17 -8.90
N GLY A 62 0.97 4.15 -8.89
CA GLY A 62 1.30 2.80 -9.38
C GLY A 62 2.26 2.03 -8.47
N TYR A 63 2.27 2.35 -7.18
CA TYR A 63 2.94 1.57 -6.14
C TYR A 63 2.04 0.48 -5.58
N LEU A 64 0.72 0.62 -5.74
CA LEU A 64 -0.28 -0.40 -5.50
C LEU A 64 -1.17 -0.53 -6.75
N TYR A 65 -1.82 -1.67 -6.92
CA TYR A 65 -2.92 -1.84 -7.86
C TYR A 65 -4.01 -2.68 -7.23
N GLU A 66 -5.25 -2.48 -7.69
CA GLU A 66 -6.43 -3.17 -7.20
C GLU A 66 -6.95 -4.11 -8.30
N VAL A 67 -7.13 -5.38 -7.97
CA VAL A 67 -7.65 -6.43 -8.87
C VAL A 67 -8.74 -7.17 -8.12
N GLU A 68 -9.97 -7.14 -8.62
CA GLU A 68 -11.11 -7.83 -7.97
C GLU A 68 -11.27 -7.47 -6.48
N ASP A 69 -11.15 -6.18 -6.15
CA ASP A 69 -11.16 -5.62 -4.77
C ASP A 69 -9.97 -6.05 -3.88
N GLU A 70 -9.00 -6.77 -4.44
CA GLU A 70 -7.75 -7.14 -3.77
C GLU A 70 -6.64 -6.14 -4.11
N LEU A 71 -5.99 -5.59 -3.10
CA LEU A 71 -4.78 -4.78 -3.29
C LEU A 71 -3.58 -5.68 -3.54
N ARG A 72 -2.76 -5.32 -4.51
CA ARG A 72 -1.55 -6.05 -4.87
C ARG A 72 -0.36 -5.11 -5.05
N LEU A 73 0.82 -5.66 -4.74
CA LEU A 73 2.09 -4.99 -4.95
C LEU A 73 2.66 -5.30 -6.34
N PRO A 74 3.21 -4.30 -7.03
CA PRO A 74 3.84 -4.47 -8.34
C PRO A 74 5.05 -5.36 -8.16
N SER A 75 5.02 -6.55 -8.75
CA SER A 75 6.13 -7.49 -8.75
C SER A 75 7.38 -6.74 -9.20
N ARG A 76 8.36 -6.59 -8.30
CA ARG A 76 9.67 -6.03 -8.63
C ARG A 76 10.38 -7.04 -9.54
N LEU A 77 10.12 -6.97 -10.84
CA LEU A 77 10.88 -7.69 -11.89
C LEU A 77 12.32 -7.17 -11.98
#